data_AF-A0A1V3G5N0-F1
#
_entry.id   AF-A0A1V3G5N0-F1
#
_cell.length_a   1.000
_cell.length_b   1.000
_cell.length_c   1.000
_cell.angle_alpha   90.00
_cell.angle_beta   90.00
_cell.angle_gamma   90.00
#
_symmetry.space_group_name_H-M   'P 1'
#
loop_
_entity.id
_entity.type
_entity.pdbx_description
1 polymer ?
#
loop_
_entity_poly.entity_id
_entity_poly.type
_entity_poly.pdbx_seq_one_letter_code
_entity_poly.pdbx_strand_id
1 'polypeptide(L)' 'MIRRYGYWFCSNCSLKSKDAHIQAIKEYALLFNQVVKNKEIREFLHVKSSTSMKKLLISMKILPKGNTKSATYKLPLPK' A
#
# COMPACT_ATOMS: atom_id res chain seq x y z
N MET A 1 6.86 -5.42 8.44
CA MET A 1 8.09 -5.11 7.67
C MET A 1 8.28 -3.59 7.61
N ILE A 2 9.51 -3.09 7.59
CA ILE A 2 9.84 -1.66 7.59
C ILE A 2 10.21 -1.22 6.17
N ARG A 3 9.65 -0.10 5.69
CA ARG A 3 10.03 0.46 4.40
C ARG A 3 11.44 1.04 4.45
N ARG A 4 12.33 0.56 3.57
CA ARG A 4 13.64 1.14 3.27
C ARG A 4 13.64 1.66 1.82
N TYR A 5 14.71 2.33 1.42
CA TYR A 5 14.81 2.91 0.08
C TYR A 5 14.72 1.82 -0.99
N GLY A 6 13.61 1.78 -1.73
CA GLY A 6 13.37 0.79 -2.78
C GLY A 6 12.80 -0.57 -2.33
N TYR A 7 12.99 -1.00 -1.09
CA TYR A 7 12.55 -2.33 -0.61
C TYR A 7 11.92 -2.31 0.78
N TRP A 8 11.28 -3.41 1.15
CA TRP A 8 10.74 -3.69 2.47
C TRP A 8 11.67 -4.66 3.19
N PHE A 9 12.00 -4.33 4.43
CA PHE A 9 12.91 -5.11 5.25
C PHE A 9 12.16 -5.69 6.44
N CYS A 10 12.27 -7.00 6.67
CA CYS A 10 11.83 -7.59 7.92
C CYS A 10 12.98 -7.56 8.92
N SER A 11 12.79 -6.90 10.08
CA SER A 11 13.78 -6.90 11.16
C SER A 11 13.92 -8.26 11.83
N ASN A 12 12.87 -9.09 11.79
CA ASN A 12 12.84 -10.38 12.48
C ASN A 12 13.57 -11.50 11.71
N CYS A 13 13.43 -11.53 10.38
CA CYS A 13 14.03 -12.57 9.53
C CYS A 13 15.07 -12.03 8.54
N SER A 14 15.42 -10.74 8.63
CA SER A 14 16.36 -10.04 7.73
C SER A 14 16.01 -10.10 6.23
N LEU A 15 14.79 -10.49 5.88
CA LEU A 15 14.34 -10.62 4.49
C LEU A 15 14.14 -9.25 3.83
N LYS A 16 14.62 -9.12 2.60
CA LYS A 16 14.36 -7.96 1.73
C LYS A 16 13.35 -8.36 0.66
N SER A 17 12.26 -7.62 0.56
CA SER A 17 11.23 -7.84 -0.44
C SER A 17 10.89 -6.55 -1.18
N LYS A 18 10.81 -6.60 -2.50
CA LYS A 18 10.31 -5.46 -3.30
C LYS A 18 8.78 -5.41 -3.26
N ASP A 19 8.15 -6.58 -3.20
CA ASP A 19 6.71 -6.76 -3.39
C ASP A 19 5.91 -6.94 -2.10
N ALA A 20 6.54 -6.85 -0.92
CA ALA A 20 5.84 -7.02 0.36
C ALA A 20 4.65 -6.06 0.56
N HIS A 21 4.72 -4.86 -0.01
CA HIS A 21 3.59 -3.94 -0.01
C HIS A 21 2.35 -4.51 -0.71
N ILE A 22 2.54 -5.33 -1.75
CA ILE A 22 1.44 -5.95 -2.49
C ILE A 22 0.67 -6.89 -1.58
N GLN A 23 1.39 -7.74 -0.85
CA GLN A 23 0.79 -8.68 0.09
C GLN A 23 0.08 -7.95 1.23
N ALA A 24 0.76 -6.98 1.85
CA ALA A 24 0.18 -6.19 2.94
C ALA A 24 -1.10 -5.45 2.52
N ILE A 25 -1.16 -4.93 1.28
CA ILE A 25 -2.36 -4.27 0.74
C ILE A 25 -3.51 -5.26 0.55
N LYS A 26 -3.24 -6.48 0.07
CA LYS A 26 -4.26 -7.53 -0.07
C LYS A 26 -4.82 -7.95 1.29
N GLU A 27 -3.95 -8.12 2.27
CA GLU A 27 -4.33 -8.44 3.66
C GLU A 27 -5.18 -7.33 4.27
N TYR A 28 -4.80 -6.06 4.07
CA TYR A 28 -5.62 -4.93 4.48
C TYR A 28 -7.03 -4.98 3.85
N ALA A 29 -7.11 -5.29 2.55
CA ALA A 29 -8.38 -5.37 1.84
C ALA A 29 -9.31 -6.46 2.39
N LEU A 30 -8.73 -7.57 2.89
CA LEU A 30 -9.48 -8.65 3.53
C LEU A 30 -9.93 -8.31 4.96
N LEU A 31 -9.06 -7.66 5.74
CA LEU A 31 -9.30 -7.40 7.16
C LEU A 31 -10.21 -6.19 7.41
N PHE A 32 -10.12 -5.17 6.55
CA PHE A 32 -10.80 -3.90 6.78
C PHE A 32 -11.82 -3.60 5.69
N ASN A 33 -11.35 -3.18 4.53
CA ASN A 33 -12.22 -2.75 3.45
C ASN A 33 -11.49 -2.73 2.12
N GLN A 34 -12.21 -3.03 1.05
CA GLN A 34 -11.65 -3.03 -0.30
C GLN A 34 -11.42 -1.61 -0.84
N VAL A 35 -12.25 -0.65 -0.44
CA VAL A 35 -12.17 0.74 -0.92
C VAL A 35 -11.61 1.61 0.19
N VAL A 36 -10.47 2.23 -0.09
CA VAL A 36 -9.66 2.91 0.93
C VAL A 36 -9.13 4.25 0.43
N LYS A 37 -8.79 5.13 1.35
CA LYS A 37 -8.12 6.39 1.02
C LYS A 37 -6.60 6.22 1.12
N ASN A 38 -5.86 7.07 0.40
CA ASN A 38 -4.39 7.09 0.47
C ASN A 38 -3.87 7.26 1.91
N LYS A 39 -4.57 8.04 2.74
CA LYS A 39 -4.19 8.26 4.15
C LYS A 39 -4.21 6.95 4.96
N GLU A 40 -5.23 6.13 4.78
CA GLU A 40 -5.42 4.89 5.55
C GLU A 40 -4.34 3.87 5.23
N ILE A 41 -4.07 3.62 3.94
CA ILE A 41 -3.00 2.69 3.56
C ILE A 41 -1.63 3.20 4.01
N ARG A 42 -1.40 4.51 3.98
CA ARG A 42 -0.14 5.10 4.45
C ARG A 42 0.10 4.87 5.93
N GLU A 43 -0.94 5.02 6.74
CA GLU A 43 -0.86 4.75 8.17
C GLU A 43 -0.57 3.27 8.41
N PHE A 44 -1.27 2.38 7.71
CA PHE A 44 -1.06 0.94 7.80
C PHE A 44 0.34 0.49 7.35
N LEU A 45 0.82 0.99 6.21
CA LEU A 45 2.15 0.67 5.66
C LEU A 45 3.28 1.52 6.27
N HIS A 46 2.98 2.42 7.20
CA HIS A 46 3.93 3.39 7.75
C HIS A 46 4.66 4.23 6.68
N VAL A 47 3.97 4.58 5.60
CA VAL A 47 4.50 5.41 4.50
C VAL A 47 4.19 6.89 4.77
N LYS A 48 5.22 7.66 5.16
CA LYS A 48 5.07 9.08 5.49
C LYS A 48 4.67 9.95 4.30
N SER A 49 5.05 9.62 3.06
CA SER A 49 4.80 10.46 1.89
C SER A 49 3.54 10.06 1.11
N SER A 50 2.64 11.01 0.90
CA SER A 50 1.43 10.84 0.08
C SER A 50 1.76 10.49 -1.37
N THR A 51 2.78 11.15 -1.92
CA THR A 51 3.24 10.96 -3.29
C THR A 51 3.90 9.60 -3.48
N SER A 52 4.70 9.15 -2.51
CA SER A 52 5.32 7.82 -2.57
C SER A 52 4.28 6.72 -2.57
N MET A 53 3.25 6.84 -1.73
CA MET A 53 2.15 5.87 -1.72
C MET A 53 1.35 5.89 -3.03
N LYS A 54 1.05 7.08 -3.58
CA LYS A 54 0.39 7.19 -4.90
C LYS A 54 1.19 6.48 -6.00
N LYS A 55 2.51 6.72 -6.06
CA LYS A 55 3.38 6.05 -7.03
C LYS A 55 3.37 4.53 -6.88
N LEU A 56 3.36 4.05 -5.63
CA LEU A 56 3.30 2.62 -5.32
C LEU A 56 1.96 1.99 -5.73
N LEU A 57 0.83 2.66 -5.49
CA LEU A 57 -0.49 2.20 -5.96
C LEU A 57 -0.57 2.18 -7.49
N ILE A 58 -0.04 3.21 -8.14
CA ILE A 58 0.04 3.26 -9.62
C ILE A 58 0.92 2.13 -10.16
N SER A 59 2.06 1.81 -9.53
CA SER A 59 2.91 0.69 -9.96
C SER A 59 2.20 -0.66 -9.82
N MET A 60 1.23 -0.77 -8.91
CA MET A 60 0.36 -1.94 -8.76
C MET A 60 -0.86 -1.90 -9.71
N LYS A 61 -0.91 -0.95 -10.64
CA LYS A 61 -2.05 -0.72 -11.55
C LYS A 61 -3.36 -0.35 -10.83
N ILE A 62 -3.27 0.22 -9.62
CA ILE A 62 -4.42 0.69 -8.85
C ILE A 62 -4.62 2.18 -9.13
N LEU A 63 -5.66 2.50 -9.90
CA LEU A 63 -6.00 3.87 -10.24
C LEU A 63 -6.86 4.52 -9.16
N PRO A 64 -6.64 5.80 -8.84
CA PRO A 64 -7.53 6.56 -7.98
C PRO A 64 -8.90 6.73 -8.63
N LYS A 65 -9.96 6.54 -7.83
CA LYS A 65 -11.35 6.83 -8.20
C LYS A 65 -11.81 8.08 -7.45
N GLY A 66 -12.03 9.17 -8.19
CA GLY A 66 -12.56 10.45 -7.70
C GLY A 66 -11.57 11.61 -7.73
N ASN A 67 -12.06 12.82 -7.43
CA ASN A 67 -11.27 14.04 -7.50
C ASN A 67 -10.33 14.21 -6.28
N THR A 68 -9.04 14.33 -6.57
CA THR A 68 -7.95 14.90 -5.77
C THR A 68 -7.89 14.57 -4.27
N LYS A 69 -8.72 15.19 -3.42
CA LYS A 69 -8.67 15.07 -1.94
C LYS A 69 -9.49 13.90 -1.40
N SER A 70 -10.51 13.45 -2.13
CA SER A 70 -11.37 12.32 -1.77
C SER A 70 -11.14 11.09 -2.65
N ALA A 71 -10.06 11.09 -3.45
CA ALA A 71 -9.68 9.96 -4.27
C ALA A 71 -9.56 8.69 -3.44
N THR A 72 -10.38 7.70 -3.79
CA THR A 72 -10.39 6.36 -3.19
C THR A 72 -9.67 5.39 -4.10
N TYR A 73 -9.16 4.31 -3.53
CA TYR A 73 -8.46 3.26 -4.24
C TYR A 73 -9.19 1.96 -3.98
N LYS A 74 -9.46 1.21 -5.06
CA LYS A 74 -10.03 -0.13 -4.95
C LYS A 74 -8.90 -1.14 -4.89
N LEU A 75 -8.70 -1.74 -3.73
CA LEU A 75 -7.65 -2.72 -3.51
C LEU A 75 -7.98 -4.06 -4.19
N PRO A 76 -6.96 -4.77 -4.73
CA PRO A 76 -7.14 -6.11 -5.24
C PRO A 76 -7.34 -7.09 -4.08
N LEU A 77 -8.31 -7.98 -4.21
CA LEU A 77 -8.45 -9.12 -3.30
C LEU A 77 -7.46 -10.22 -3.72
N PRO A 78 -6.90 -10.99 -2.76
CA PRO A 78 -6.23 -12.23 -3.09
C PRO A 78 -7.23 -13.17 -3.79
N LYS A 79 -6.80 -13.79 -4.89
CA LYS A 79 -7.53 -14.87 -5.54
C LYS A 79 -7.25 -16.18 -4.82
#